data_AF-A0A6B2URC7-F1
#
_entry.id   AF-A0A6B2URC7-F1
#
_cell.length_a   1.000
_cell.length_b   1.000
_cell.length_c   1.000
_cell.angle_alpha   90.00
_cell.angle_beta   90.00
_cell.angle_gamma   90.00
#
_symmetry.space_group_name_H-M   'P 1'
#
loop_
_entity.id
_entity.type
_entity.pdbx_description
1 polymer ?
#
loop_
_entity_poly.entity_id
_entity_poly.type
_entity_poly.pdbx_seq_one_letter_code
_entity_poly.pdbx_strand_id
1 'polypeptide(L)'
;GVVDPGAGLVVEVNEAPALRGYPVARRLEALVGAPVRIEHRARVQVLGDRWFGPGRGRRSFASVSTGEVLGVGILYAGEVLAPPGGRSGAHMTVSASGRRCTCGRRGCWKTVATTRWLRERARALGLGGEVSLGALVTAPGEEAARLVAEYAENLVLGLATVQQLFACGLFVLHGEAREGGERFRALVEERLRADV
;
A
#
# COMPACT_ATOMS: atom_id res chain seq x y z
N GLY A 1 2.53 5.90 9.94
CA GLY A 1 2.37 6.20 11.37
C GLY A 1 1.13 5.53 11.91
N VAL A 2 0.98 5.46 13.22
CA VAL A 2 -0.21 4.98 13.93
C VAL A 2 -0.85 6.18 14.62
N VAL A 3 -2.17 6.27 14.58
CA VAL A 3 -2.96 7.30 15.25
C VAL A 3 -4.01 6.63 16.12
N ASP A 4 -4.49 7.35 17.13
CA ASP A 4 -5.71 7.06 17.85
C ASP A 4 -6.80 8.01 17.36
N PRO A 5 -7.72 7.55 16.48
CA PRO A 5 -8.80 8.39 15.96
C PRO A 5 -9.80 8.84 17.04
N GLY A 6 -9.98 8.03 18.10
CA GLY A 6 -10.90 8.31 19.19
C GLY A 6 -10.38 9.42 20.10
N ALA A 7 -9.10 9.36 20.45
CA ALA A 7 -8.43 10.36 21.28
C ALA A 7 -7.84 11.54 20.47
N GLY A 8 -7.77 11.44 19.14
CA GLY A 8 -7.21 12.48 18.28
C GLY A 8 -5.69 12.65 18.43
N LEU A 9 -4.99 11.56 18.75
CA LEU A 9 -3.56 11.55 19.07
C LEU A 9 -2.72 10.88 17.97
N VAL A 10 -1.50 11.37 17.78
CA VAL A 10 -0.44 10.63 17.08
C VAL A 10 0.17 9.60 18.02
N VAL A 11 0.10 8.31 17.68
CA VAL A 11 0.65 7.22 18.50
C VAL A 11 2.09 6.90 18.11
N GLU A 12 2.38 6.85 16.81
CA GLU A 12 3.72 6.54 16.30
C GLU A 12 3.94 7.14 14.91
N VAL A 13 5.06 7.81 14.69
CA VAL A 13 5.53 8.18 13.34
C VAL A 13 7.04 7.95 13.31
N ASN A 14 7.49 6.99 12.51
CA ASN A 14 8.91 6.61 12.49
C ASN A 14 9.81 7.74 12.00
N GLU A 15 9.35 8.52 11.01
CA GLU A 15 10.11 9.67 10.49
C GLU A 15 10.06 10.90 11.42
N ALA A 16 9.12 10.93 12.37
CA ALA A 16 8.96 12.04 13.32
C ALA A 16 8.62 11.54 14.74
N PRO A 17 9.56 10.87 15.45
CA PRO A 17 9.28 10.27 16.75
C PRO A 17 8.84 11.28 17.82
N ALA A 18 9.26 12.53 17.69
CA ALA A 18 8.89 13.64 18.59
C ALA A 18 7.38 13.94 18.61
N LEU A 19 6.61 13.46 17.62
CA LEU A 19 5.16 13.63 17.59
C LEU A 19 4.39 12.58 18.40
N ARG A 20 5.07 11.65 19.07
CA ARG A 20 4.40 10.63 19.90
C ARG A 20 3.58 11.29 21.01
N GLY A 21 2.30 10.92 21.10
CA GLY A 21 1.33 11.49 22.03
C GLY A 21 0.82 12.88 21.65
N TYR A 22 1.24 13.43 20.51
CA TYR A 22 0.87 14.79 20.12
C TYR A 22 -0.64 14.87 19.81
N PRO A 23 -1.39 15.78 20.47
CA PRO A 23 -2.85 15.89 20.32
C PRO A 23 -3.22 16.73 19.09
N VAL A 24 -2.87 16.21 17.92
CA VAL A 24 -2.99 16.92 16.64
C VAL A 24 -4.43 17.37 16.36
N ALA A 25 -5.45 16.56 16.68
CA ALA A 25 -6.84 16.92 16.44
C ALA A 25 -7.21 18.18 17.24
N ARG A 26 -7.05 18.14 18.58
CA ARG A 26 -7.34 19.27 19.47
C ARG A 26 -6.55 20.54 19.09
N ARG A 27 -5.28 20.39 18.70
CA ARG A 27 -4.43 21.53 18.29
C ARG A 27 -4.96 22.18 17.02
N LEU A 28 -5.38 21.37 16.04
CA LEU A 28 -5.96 21.88 14.80
C LEU A 28 -7.36 22.45 15.03
N GLU A 29 -8.21 21.84 15.86
CA GLU A 29 -9.54 22.37 16.22
C GLU A 29 -9.46 23.78 16.79
N ALA A 30 -8.51 24.02 17.70
CA ALA A 30 -8.30 25.34 18.29
C ALA A 30 -7.83 26.39 17.26
N LEU A 31 -7.15 25.96 16.18
CA LEU A 31 -6.66 26.85 15.13
C LEU A 31 -7.72 27.15 14.07
N VAL A 32 -8.53 26.16 13.70
CA VAL A 32 -9.48 26.27 12.58
C VAL A 32 -10.91 26.56 13.03
N GLY A 33 -11.23 26.42 14.32
CA GLY A 33 -12.56 26.67 14.87
C GLY A 33 -13.63 25.66 14.41
N ALA A 34 -13.23 24.48 13.95
CA ALA A 34 -14.12 23.43 13.45
C ALA A 34 -13.67 22.04 13.93
N PRO A 35 -14.58 21.04 14.00
CA PRO A 35 -14.23 19.69 14.41
C PRO A 35 -13.16 19.06 13.52
N VAL A 36 -12.15 18.42 14.14
CA VAL A 36 -11.07 17.74 13.40
C VAL A 36 -11.03 16.27 13.77
N ARG A 37 -11.05 15.42 12.75
CA ARG A 37 -10.80 13.99 12.88
C ARG A 37 -9.48 13.65 12.22
N ILE A 38 -8.71 12.77 12.85
CA ILE A 38 -7.51 12.19 12.25
C ILE A 38 -7.72 10.72 12.02
N GLU A 39 -7.10 10.22 10.96
CA GLU A 39 -7.16 8.81 10.64
C GLU A 39 -5.91 8.39 9.84
N HIS A 40 -5.57 7.11 9.92
CA HIS A 40 -4.54 6.48 9.14
C HIS A 40 -4.82 6.63 7.64
N ARG A 41 -3.82 7.09 6.87
CA ARG A 41 -3.92 7.33 5.41
C ARG A 41 -4.63 6.19 4.66
N ALA A 42 -4.23 4.94 4.88
CA ALA A 42 -4.81 3.79 4.17
C ALA A 42 -6.32 3.59 4.46
N ARG A 43 -6.81 3.94 5.64
CA ARG A 43 -8.24 3.86 5.98
C ARG A 43 -9.02 4.99 5.32
N VAL A 44 -8.46 6.20 5.32
CA VAL A 44 -9.01 7.34 4.57
C VAL A 44 -9.10 7.01 3.06
N GLN A 45 -8.09 6.34 2.51
CA GLN A 45 -8.12 5.90 1.11
C GLN A 45 -9.26 4.91 0.81
N VAL A 46 -9.49 3.93 1.70
CA VAL A 46 -10.65 3.02 1.58
C VAL A 46 -11.97 3.78 1.61
N LEU A 47 -12.11 4.76 2.50
CA LEU A 47 -13.32 5.60 2.54
C LEU A 47 -13.51 6.38 1.23
N GLY A 48 -12.42 6.91 0.68
CA GLY A 48 -12.42 7.56 -0.64
C GLY A 48 -12.92 6.62 -1.74
N ASP A 49 -12.36 5.41 -1.82
CA ASP A 49 -12.78 4.40 -2.80
C ASP A 49 -14.23 3.95 -2.60
N ARG A 50 -14.69 3.84 -1.34
CA ARG A 50 -16.06 3.46 -0.98
C ARG A 50 -17.08 4.49 -1.43
N TRP A 51 -16.79 5.77 -1.24
CA TRP A 51 -17.77 6.84 -1.48
C TRP A 51 -17.67 7.44 -2.89
N PHE A 52 -16.46 7.54 -3.43
CA PHE A 52 -16.19 8.30 -4.66
C PHE A 52 -15.47 7.48 -5.73
N GLY A 53 -14.95 6.30 -5.40
CA GLY A 53 -14.12 5.52 -6.31
C GLY A 53 -14.72 4.19 -6.76
N PRO A 54 -13.86 3.28 -7.25
CA PRO A 54 -14.27 1.96 -7.77
C PRO A 54 -14.89 1.02 -6.72
N GLY A 55 -14.80 1.36 -5.42
CA GLY A 55 -15.39 0.59 -4.33
C GLY A 55 -16.87 0.90 -4.06
N ARG A 56 -17.48 1.85 -4.79
CA ARG A 56 -18.90 2.22 -4.59
C ARG A 56 -19.83 1.01 -4.74
N GLY A 57 -20.74 0.86 -3.78
CA GLY A 57 -21.70 -0.26 -3.72
C GLY A 57 -21.09 -1.59 -3.27
N ARG A 58 -19.78 -1.67 -3.05
CA ARG A 58 -19.11 -2.88 -2.56
C ARG A 58 -19.10 -2.89 -1.04
N ARG A 59 -19.34 -4.07 -0.46
CA ARG A 59 -19.22 -4.32 0.98
C ARG A 59 -17.84 -4.83 1.40
N SER A 60 -17.10 -5.41 0.46
CA SER A 60 -15.74 -5.87 0.69
C SER A 60 -14.86 -5.50 -0.50
N PHE A 61 -13.69 -4.92 -0.23
CA PHE A 61 -12.61 -4.66 -1.18
C PHE A 61 -11.33 -4.25 -0.44
N ALA A 62 -10.17 -4.33 -1.09
CA ALA A 62 -8.93 -3.78 -0.58
C ALA A 62 -8.45 -2.59 -1.43
N SER A 63 -8.01 -1.53 -0.75
CA SER A 63 -7.40 -0.36 -1.36
C SER A 63 -5.90 -0.37 -1.06
N VAL A 64 -5.07 -0.37 -2.11
CA VAL A 64 -3.63 -0.57 -2.01
C VAL A 64 -2.91 0.62 -2.65
N SER A 65 -2.22 1.41 -1.84
CA SER A 65 -1.33 2.47 -2.32
C SER A 65 0.04 1.87 -2.62
N THR A 66 0.48 1.96 -3.87
CA THR A 66 1.84 1.60 -4.29
C THR A 66 2.68 2.86 -4.48
N GLY A 67 3.99 2.78 -4.24
CA GLY A 67 4.87 3.94 -4.27
C GLY A 67 6.10 3.74 -3.38
N GLU A 68 6.71 4.84 -2.94
CA GLU A 68 7.78 4.83 -1.92
C GLU A 68 7.35 4.14 -0.61
N VAL A 69 6.05 4.21 -0.30
CA VAL A 69 5.46 3.53 0.85
C VAL A 69 4.25 2.73 0.38
N LEU A 70 4.26 1.43 0.67
CA LEU A 70 3.10 0.56 0.48
C LEU A 70 2.06 0.81 1.58
N GLY A 71 0.82 1.08 1.18
CA GLY A 71 -0.34 1.24 2.05
C GLY A 71 -1.42 0.23 1.71
N VAL A 72 -2.07 -0.34 2.71
CA VAL A 72 -3.15 -1.32 2.51
C VAL A 72 -4.26 -1.01 3.51
N GLY A 73 -5.44 -0.70 2.99
CA GLY A 73 -6.68 -0.61 3.75
C GLY A 73 -7.69 -1.60 3.21
N ILE A 74 -8.56 -2.11 4.08
CA ILE A 74 -9.52 -3.16 3.74
C ILE A 74 -10.90 -2.70 4.22
N LEU A 75 -11.88 -2.72 3.31
CA LEU A 75 -13.28 -2.76 3.66
C LEU A 75 -13.70 -4.23 3.71
N TYR A 76 -14.34 -4.66 4.78
CA TYR A 76 -14.85 -6.01 4.92
C TYR A 76 -16.24 -5.98 5.56
N ALA A 77 -17.20 -6.64 4.93
CA ALA A 77 -18.59 -6.71 5.37
C ALA A 77 -19.29 -5.34 5.61
N GLY A 78 -18.79 -4.25 5.00
CA GLY A 78 -19.31 -2.89 5.15
C GLY A 78 -18.50 -2.00 6.11
N GLU A 79 -17.52 -2.58 6.81
CA GLU A 79 -16.70 -1.89 7.81
C GLU A 79 -15.25 -1.75 7.37
N VAL A 80 -14.65 -0.59 7.65
CA VAL A 80 -13.22 -0.40 7.41
C VAL A 80 -12.46 -1.10 8.54
N LEU A 81 -11.61 -2.06 8.19
CA LEU A 81 -10.82 -2.78 9.18
C LEU A 81 -9.85 -1.84 9.89
N ALA A 82 -10.10 -1.64 11.18
CA ALA A 82 -9.37 -0.69 12.03
C ALA A 82 -8.94 -1.34 13.35
N PRO A 83 -7.98 -2.28 13.34
CA PRO A 83 -7.53 -2.90 14.58
C PRO A 83 -6.90 -1.86 15.53
N PRO A 84 -7.09 -1.98 16.85
CA PRO A 84 -6.42 -1.14 17.84
C PRO A 84 -4.90 -1.18 17.66
N GLY A 85 -4.24 -0.02 17.60
CA GLY A 85 -2.80 0.08 17.31
C GLY A 85 -2.38 -0.47 15.93
N GLY A 86 -3.36 -0.75 15.06
CA GLY A 86 -3.21 -1.49 13.82
C GLY A 86 -2.36 -0.78 12.78
N ARG A 87 -1.27 -1.44 12.37
CA ARG A 87 -0.51 -1.06 11.17
C ARG A 87 -1.25 -1.53 9.92
N SER A 88 -1.00 -0.88 8.79
CA SER A 88 -1.55 -1.30 7.49
C SER A 88 -1.14 -2.73 7.14
N GLY A 89 -1.92 -3.40 6.28
CA GLY A 89 -1.59 -4.74 5.75
C GLY A 89 -0.23 -4.84 5.06
N ALA A 90 0.42 -3.72 4.76
CA ALA A 90 1.74 -3.64 4.13
C ALA A 90 2.89 -4.31 4.95
N HIS A 91 2.68 -4.56 6.24
CA HIS A 91 3.66 -5.19 7.13
C HIS A 91 3.49 -6.70 7.31
N MET A 92 2.55 -7.32 6.59
CA MET A 92 2.47 -8.79 6.49
C MET A 92 3.82 -9.37 6.05
N THR A 93 4.24 -10.49 6.64
CA THR A 93 5.50 -11.14 6.29
C THR A 93 5.28 -12.03 5.07
N VAL A 94 5.99 -11.72 3.98
CA VAL A 94 5.98 -12.46 2.71
C VAL A 94 7.26 -13.25 2.47
N SER A 95 8.28 -13.05 3.30
CA SER A 95 9.54 -13.79 3.21
C SER A 95 10.19 -13.93 4.59
N ALA A 96 10.46 -15.17 5.02
CA ALA A 96 11.12 -15.43 6.31
C ALA A 96 12.57 -14.89 6.34
N SER A 97 13.25 -14.89 5.20
CA SER A 97 14.64 -14.45 5.04
C SER A 97 14.76 -13.04 4.44
N GLY A 98 13.66 -12.30 4.30
CA GLY A 98 13.63 -11.01 3.63
C GLY A 98 14.38 -9.87 4.35
N ARG A 99 14.38 -8.70 3.71
CA ARG A 99 15.04 -7.49 4.22
C ARG A 99 14.45 -7.05 5.56
N ARG A 100 15.25 -6.36 6.38
CA ARG A 100 14.74 -5.69 7.58
C ARG A 100 13.79 -4.57 7.17
N CYS A 101 12.61 -4.55 7.76
CA CYS A 101 11.64 -3.48 7.61
C CYS A 101 11.85 -2.42 8.69
N THR A 102 11.53 -1.17 8.38
CA THR A 102 11.52 -0.05 9.36
C THR A 102 10.53 -0.24 10.51
N CYS A 103 9.73 -1.31 10.49
CA CYS A 103 8.78 -1.67 11.53
C CYS A 103 9.40 -2.58 12.62
N GLY A 104 10.65 -3.02 12.42
CA GLY A 104 11.41 -3.93 13.28
C GLY A 104 11.48 -5.38 12.79
N ARG A 105 10.51 -5.83 11.96
CA ARG A 105 10.41 -7.22 11.45
C ARG A 105 11.24 -7.45 10.17
N ARG A 106 11.32 -8.70 9.71
CA ARG A 106 11.91 -9.08 8.40
C ARG A 106 10.87 -9.51 7.39
N GLY A 107 11.19 -9.25 6.12
CA GLY A 107 10.43 -9.66 4.95
C GLY A 107 8.99 -9.22 4.94
N CYS A 108 8.73 -8.01 5.45
CA CYS A 108 7.43 -7.38 5.25
C CYS A 108 7.16 -7.15 3.76
N TRP A 109 5.90 -7.26 3.33
CA TRP A 109 5.49 -7.04 1.95
C TRP A 109 5.98 -5.71 1.37
N LYS A 110 5.93 -4.63 2.15
CA LYS A 110 6.49 -3.32 1.76
C LYS A 110 7.99 -3.32 1.43
N THR A 111 8.75 -4.37 1.75
CA THR A 111 10.19 -4.42 1.45
C THR A 111 10.47 -4.87 0.01
N VAL A 112 9.46 -5.41 -0.68
CA VAL A 112 9.56 -5.93 -2.05
C VAL A 112 8.57 -5.26 -3.01
N ALA A 113 7.44 -4.75 -2.51
CA ALA A 113 6.41 -4.11 -3.33
C ALA A 113 6.41 -2.57 -3.18
N THR A 114 7.54 -1.92 -3.47
CA THR A 114 7.65 -0.45 -3.47
C THR A 114 8.45 0.06 -4.66
N THR A 115 8.24 1.32 -5.02
CA THR A 115 9.05 2.07 -6.00
C THR A 115 10.54 1.98 -5.67
N ARG A 116 10.89 2.08 -4.38
CA ARG A 116 12.27 1.96 -3.94
C ARG A 116 12.88 0.62 -4.31
N TRP A 117 12.15 -0.48 -4.09
CA TRP A 117 12.61 -1.82 -4.48
C TRP A 117 12.81 -1.89 -6.00
N LEU A 118 11.83 -1.40 -6.78
CA LEU A 118 11.88 -1.41 -8.24
C LEU A 118 13.10 -0.64 -8.77
N ARG A 119 13.36 0.55 -8.21
CA ARG A 119 14.51 1.40 -8.55
C ARG A 119 15.85 0.77 -8.16
N GLU A 120 15.95 0.19 -6.97
CA GLU A 120 17.15 -0.53 -6.54
C GLU A 120 17.44 -1.73 -7.45
N ARG A 121 16.42 -2.48 -7.83
CA ARG A 121 16.55 -3.65 -8.71
C ARG A 121 16.91 -3.27 -10.15
N ALA A 122 16.28 -2.24 -10.72
CA ALA A 122 16.62 -1.72 -12.04
C ALA A 122 18.07 -1.26 -12.14
N ARG A 123 18.55 -0.51 -11.15
CA ARG A 123 19.96 -0.06 -11.08
C ARG A 123 20.93 -1.24 -11.02
N ALA A 124 20.61 -2.26 -10.23
CA ALA A 124 21.43 -3.47 -10.13
C ALA A 124 21.50 -4.27 -11.44
N LEU A 125 20.48 -4.15 -12.30
CA LEU A 125 20.43 -4.76 -13.63
C LEU A 125 21.05 -3.87 -14.72
N GLY A 126 21.58 -2.70 -14.38
CA GLY A 126 22.14 -1.76 -15.36
C GLY A 126 21.09 -1.10 -16.26
N LEU A 127 19.81 -1.13 -15.87
CA LEU A 127 18.75 -0.41 -16.57
C LEU A 127 18.93 1.09 -16.27
N GLY A 128 19.56 1.82 -17.19
CA GLY A 128 19.82 3.27 -17.09
C GLY A 128 18.55 4.12 -17.26
N GLY A 129 18.68 5.44 -17.01
CA GLY A 129 17.61 6.42 -17.22
C GLY A 129 16.68 6.63 -16.02
N GLU A 130 15.53 7.26 -16.27
CA GLU A 130 14.47 7.46 -15.27
C GLU A 130 13.79 6.13 -14.96
N VAL A 131 13.94 5.66 -13.72
CA VAL A 131 13.32 4.41 -13.29
C VAL A 131 11.97 4.68 -12.64
N SER A 132 10.93 4.49 -13.44
CA SER A 132 9.52 4.44 -13.06
C SER A 132 8.87 3.17 -13.62
N LEU A 133 7.75 2.75 -13.04
CA LEU A 133 7.03 1.59 -13.56
C LEU A 133 6.52 1.85 -14.98
N GLY A 134 6.02 3.06 -15.25
CA GLY A 134 5.55 3.43 -16.58
C GLY A 134 6.65 3.35 -17.64
N ALA A 135 7.87 3.82 -17.33
CA ALA A 135 9.01 3.73 -18.24
C ALA A 135 9.44 2.27 -18.46
N LEU A 136 9.50 1.45 -17.41
CA LEU A 136 9.89 0.04 -17.51
C LEU A 136 8.89 -0.80 -18.30
N VAL A 137 7.60 -0.49 -18.22
CA VAL A 137 6.54 -1.20 -18.96
C VAL A 137 6.63 -0.95 -20.47
N THR A 138 7.18 0.19 -20.91
CA THR A 138 7.34 0.55 -22.32
C THR A 138 8.76 0.32 -22.84
N ALA A 139 9.73 0.11 -21.96
CA ALA A 139 11.12 -0.12 -22.33
C ALA A 139 11.28 -1.40 -23.18
N PRO A 140 12.13 -1.35 -24.23
CA PRO A 140 12.48 -2.53 -25.00
C PRO A 140 13.43 -3.44 -24.18
N GLY A 141 13.43 -4.73 -24.52
CA GLY A 141 14.35 -5.71 -23.94
C GLY A 141 13.72 -6.63 -22.90
N GLU A 142 14.31 -7.82 -22.78
CA GLU A 142 13.79 -8.88 -21.92
C GLU A 142 14.02 -8.55 -20.43
N GLU A 143 15.12 -7.89 -20.09
CA GLU A 143 15.45 -7.49 -18.72
C GLU A 143 14.40 -6.58 -18.09
N ALA A 144 13.94 -5.56 -18.81
CA ALA A 144 12.90 -4.65 -18.32
C ALA A 144 11.57 -5.38 -18.13
N ALA A 145 11.20 -6.23 -19.10
CA ALA A 145 9.99 -7.04 -19.02
C ALA A 145 10.04 -8.02 -17.82
N ARG A 146 11.18 -8.68 -17.60
CA ARG A 146 11.41 -9.57 -16.44
C ARG A 146 11.32 -8.81 -15.12
N LEU A 147 11.85 -7.59 -15.05
CA LEU A 147 11.75 -6.77 -13.85
C LEU A 147 10.30 -6.34 -13.54
N VAL A 148 9.54 -5.93 -14.56
CA VAL A 148 8.11 -5.60 -14.40
C VAL A 148 7.32 -6.82 -13.93
N ALA A 149 7.62 -8.00 -14.49
CA ALA A 149 7.07 -9.28 -14.05
C ALA A 149 7.40 -9.60 -12.58
N GLU A 150 8.66 -9.48 -12.19
CA GLU A 150 9.11 -9.68 -10.79
C GLU A 150 8.39 -8.70 -9.84
N TYR A 151 8.18 -7.46 -10.25
CA TYR A 151 7.44 -6.49 -9.46
C TYR A 151 5.94 -6.83 -9.34
N ALA A 152 5.32 -7.30 -10.43
CA ALA A 152 3.94 -7.78 -10.39
C ALA A 152 3.79 -8.96 -9.44
N GLU A 153 4.72 -9.92 -9.45
CA GLU A 153 4.75 -11.05 -8.51
C GLU A 153 4.85 -10.58 -7.07
N ASN A 154 5.74 -9.62 -6.80
CA ASN A 154 5.87 -9.02 -5.47
C ASN A 154 4.58 -8.38 -4.98
N LEU A 155 3.78 -7.75 -5.85
CA LEU A 155 2.45 -7.26 -5.48
C LEU A 155 1.48 -8.42 -5.23
N VAL A 156 1.45 -9.41 -6.11
CA VAL A 156 0.52 -10.55 -6.02
C VAL A 156 0.68 -11.33 -4.72
N LEU A 157 1.90 -11.52 -4.20
CA LEU A 157 2.14 -12.15 -2.89
C LEU A 157 1.26 -11.56 -1.78
N GLY A 158 1.12 -10.24 -1.77
CA GLY A 158 0.26 -9.55 -0.81
C GLY A 158 -1.22 -9.63 -1.12
N LEU A 159 -1.57 -9.40 -2.39
CA LEU A 159 -2.95 -9.42 -2.85
C LEU A 159 -3.59 -10.79 -2.64
N ALA A 160 -2.88 -11.88 -2.95
CA ALA A 160 -3.33 -13.25 -2.75
C ALA A 160 -3.62 -13.55 -1.27
N THR A 161 -2.72 -13.15 -0.36
CA THR A 161 -2.96 -13.31 1.08
C THR A 161 -4.19 -12.53 1.54
N VAL A 162 -4.37 -11.29 1.09
CA VAL A 162 -5.55 -10.49 1.42
C VAL A 162 -6.82 -11.14 0.84
N GLN A 163 -6.76 -11.68 -0.37
CA GLN A 163 -7.87 -12.41 -0.99
C GLN A 163 -8.23 -13.65 -0.18
N GLN A 164 -7.26 -14.47 0.23
CA GLN A 164 -7.47 -15.70 0.98
C GLN A 164 -8.06 -15.44 2.38
N LEU A 165 -7.66 -14.36 3.03
CA LEU A 165 -8.13 -14.04 4.39
C LEU A 165 -9.47 -13.28 4.41
N PHE A 166 -9.72 -12.42 3.43
CA PHE A 166 -10.85 -11.48 3.48
C PHE A 166 -11.83 -11.62 2.31
N ALA A 167 -11.54 -12.47 1.33
CA ALA A 167 -12.37 -12.70 0.14
C ALA A 167 -12.85 -11.38 -0.52
N CYS A 168 -11.94 -10.40 -0.61
CA CYS A 168 -12.27 -9.03 -1.04
C CYS A 168 -12.87 -8.97 -2.45
N GLY A 169 -12.36 -9.79 -3.39
CA GLY A 169 -12.86 -9.88 -4.77
C GLY A 169 -12.73 -8.58 -5.60
N LEU A 170 -12.13 -7.54 -5.04
CA LEU A 170 -11.77 -6.29 -5.70
C LEU A 170 -10.55 -5.70 -4.99
N PHE A 171 -9.54 -5.36 -5.79
CA PHE A 171 -8.35 -4.66 -5.38
C PHE A 171 -8.25 -3.35 -6.16
N VAL A 172 -8.21 -2.21 -5.45
CA VAL A 172 -8.03 -0.90 -6.06
C VAL A 172 -6.58 -0.49 -5.85
N LEU A 173 -5.79 -0.48 -6.93
CA LEU A 173 -4.38 -0.10 -6.90
C LEU A 173 -4.23 1.41 -7.19
N HIS A 174 -3.56 2.11 -6.28
CA HIS A 174 -3.27 3.55 -6.35
C HIS A 174 -1.76 3.79 -6.48
N GLY A 175 -1.38 5.01 -6.85
CA GLY A 175 0.02 5.44 -6.90
C GLY A 175 0.77 4.88 -8.11
N GLU A 176 2.01 4.41 -7.91
CA GLU A 176 2.91 3.99 -8.99
C GLU A 176 2.29 2.95 -9.94
N ALA A 177 1.50 2.00 -9.43
CA ALA A 177 0.83 0.98 -10.23
C ALA A 177 -0.03 1.57 -11.37
N ARG A 178 -0.53 2.81 -11.21
CA ARG A 178 -1.27 3.52 -12.26
C ARG A 178 -0.39 3.81 -13.49
N GLU A 179 0.90 4.07 -13.29
CA GLU A 179 1.84 4.38 -14.37
C GLU A 179 2.03 3.20 -15.32
N GLY A 180 1.92 1.97 -14.81
CA GLY A 180 2.02 0.76 -15.62
C GLY A 180 0.80 0.49 -16.52
N GLY A 181 -0.29 1.24 -16.33
CA GLY A 181 -1.48 1.20 -17.16
C GLY A 181 -2.10 -0.19 -17.30
N GLU A 182 -2.79 -0.40 -18.42
CA GLU A 182 -3.53 -1.65 -18.70
C GLU A 182 -2.60 -2.87 -18.78
N ARG A 183 -1.40 -2.71 -19.34
CA ARG A 183 -0.43 -3.80 -19.47
C ARG A 183 -0.02 -4.35 -18.11
N PHE A 184 0.30 -3.47 -17.16
CA PHE A 184 0.66 -3.91 -15.80
C PHE A 184 -0.56 -4.42 -15.02
N ARG A 185 -1.73 -3.76 -15.17
CA ARG A 185 -2.98 -4.22 -14.55
C ARG A 185 -3.32 -5.65 -14.96
N ALA A 186 -3.29 -5.95 -16.27
CA ALA A 186 -3.57 -7.27 -16.81
C ALA A 186 -2.57 -8.32 -16.30
N LEU A 187 -1.28 -7.94 -16.21
CA LEU A 187 -0.22 -8.81 -15.71
C LEU A 187 -0.40 -9.21 -14.24
N VAL A 188 -0.78 -8.25 -13.39
CA VAL A 188 -1.09 -8.50 -11.97
C VAL A 188 -2.37 -9.35 -11.85
N GLU A 189 -3.38 -9.05 -12.66
CA GLU A 189 -4.65 -9.78 -12.63
C GLU A 189 -4.50 -11.24 -13.08
N GLU A 190 -3.77 -11.49 -14.16
CA GLU A 190 -3.45 -12.84 -14.64
C GLU A 190 -2.77 -13.68 -13.55
N ARG A 191 -1.72 -13.13 -12.94
CA ARG A 191 -0.98 -13.81 -11.87
C ARG A 191 -1.83 -14.03 -10.62
N LEU A 192 -2.62 -13.04 -10.21
CA LEU A 192 -3.48 -13.16 -9.04
C LEU A 192 -4.53 -14.27 -9.22
N ARG A 193 -5.04 -14.49 -10.44
CA ARG A 193 -5.95 -15.59 -10.74
C ARG A 193 -5.28 -16.96 -10.78
N ALA A 194 -3.97 -17.02 -10.96
CA ALA A 194 -3.22 -18.28 -10.92
C ALA A 194 -2.94 -18.74 -9.47
N ASP A 195 -2.85 -17.80 -8.53
CA ASP A 195 -2.52 -18.04 -7.12
C ASP A 195 -3.75 -18.25 -6.20
N VAL A 196 -4.97 -18.05 -6.71
CA VAL A 196 -6.23 -18.11 -5.96
C VAL A 196 -7.17 -19.12 -6.59
#